data_AF-A0A9E5QY62-F1
#
_entry.id   AF-A0A9E5QY62-F1
#
_cell.length_a   1.000
_cell.length_b   1.000
_cell.length_c   1.000
_cell.angle_alpha   90.00
_cell.angle_beta   90.00
_cell.angle_gamma   90.00
#
_symmetry.space_group_name_H-M   'P 1'
#
loop_
_entity.id
_entity.type
_entity.pdbx_description
1 polymer ?
#
loop_
_entity_poly.entity_id
_entity_poly.type
_entity_poly.pdbx_seq_one_letter_code
_entity_poly.pdbx_strand_id
1 'polypeptide(L)'
;MRELEQLVVQEAPLKDFMPLVPFLENDNIGQQIQSFYKRIEDRELLKIQENVDKNNTYRAKKLNMQVQLDRETLLELVMANKKLLYEQLSEANAQLIEVENSLVGLPSKGREFNRINRLYSQFDQYYASLLNKRTEIKIAEAGIVPEFIILSPASLPQIPIAPVKFQFYAIAGALGFFLSLVMVAGRYLAHNTITNQAELERLVSAPVLGIIPEYRKTKLKHTKLVVSQNPKSSINEALRSVRTNLDYMLPSGKGLYNAEGCIVFSITSTISGEGKTFVASNLGGIIAMANLKVIILDFDMRKPKLHLAFNAENQQGVSSILIGKKTVEECMQPTEIGNLFFIFLRPYPPPIPPS
;
A
#
# COMPACT_ATOMS: atom_id res chain seq x y z
N MET A 1 69.57 -84.22 -10.18
CA MET A 1 71.04 -84.02 -10.19
C MET A 1 71.73 -84.52 -8.92
N ARG A 2 71.34 -84.13 -7.69
CA ARG A 2 71.92 -84.72 -6.45
C ARG A 2 71.79 -86.25 -6.37
N GLU A 3 70.64 -86.79 -6.78
CA GLU A 3 70.41 -88.24 -6.85
C GLU A 3 71.27 -88.92 -7.94
N LEU A 4 71.41 -88.32 -9.12
CA LEU A 4 72.29 -88.81 -10.20
C LEU A 4 73.77 -88.83 -9.75
N GLU A 5 74.22 -87.81 -9.02
CA GLU A 5 75.59 -87.70 -8.50
C GLU A 5 75.86 -88.77 -7.42
N GLN A 6 74.91 -89.02 -6.51
CA GLN A 6 75.03 -90.08 -5.50
C GLN A 6 75.00 -91.48 -6.11
N LEU A 7 74.15 -91.71 -7.12
CA LEU A 7 74.02 -93.00 -7.78
C LEU A 7 75.25 -93.35 -8.62
N VAL A 8 75.84 -92.38 -9.34
CA VAL A 8 77.08 -92.61 -10.10
C VAL A 8 78.28 -92.88 -9.18
N VAL A 9 78.28 -92.40 -7.94
CA VAL A 9 79.37 -92.63 -6.96
C VAL A 9 79.25 -93.98 -6.24
N GLN A 10 78.04 -94.52 -6.05
CA GLN A 10 77.81 -95.69 -5.16
C GLN A 10 77.75 -97.09 -5.82
N GLU A 11 78.11 -97.25 -7.10
CA GLU A 11 78.00 -98.57 -7.79
C GLU A 11 76.61 -99.20 -7.63
N ALA A 12 75.55 -98.38 -7.64
CA ALA A 12 74.18 -98.84 -7.44
C ALA A 12 73.73 -99.80 -8.57
N PRO A 13 72.86 -100.79 -8.28
CA PRO A 13 72.41 -101.76 -9.27
C PRO A 13 71.66 -101.08 -10.43
N LEU A 14 71.81 -101.65 -11.63
CA LEU A 14 71.33 -101.13 -12.93
C LEU A 14 69.86 -100.65 -12.95
N LYS A 15 69.02 -101.19 -12.06
CA LYS A 15 67.59 -100.92 -11.97
C LYS A 15 67.26 -99.52 -11.45
N ASP A 16 68.13 -98.92 -10.65
CA ASP A 16 67.84 -97.65 -9.96
C ASP A 16 68.04 -96.42 -10.86
N PHE A 17 68.63 -96.62 -12.04
CA PHE A 17 68.97 -95.57 -12.99
C PHE A 17 67.95 -95.35 -14.12
N MET A 18 67.17 -96.39 -14.50
CA MET A 18 66.21 -96.31 -15.61
C MET A 18 65.16 -95.18 -15.51
N PRO A 19 64.64 -94.81 -14.32
CA PRO A 19 63.57 -93.80 -14.23
C PRO A 19 64.04 -92.37 -14.54
N LEU A 20 65.35 -92.10 -14.49
CA LEU A 20 65.90 -90.74 -14.53
C LEU A 20 66.33 -90.28 -15.93
N VAL A 21 66.49 -91.22 -16.88
CA VAL A 21 66.92 -90.95 -18.26
C VAL A 21 65.94 -90.08 -19.07
N PRO A 22 64.61 -90.24 -18.95
CA PRO A 22 63.66 -89.43 -19.74
C PRO A 22 63.66 -87.94 -19.41
N PHE A 23 64.17 -87.54 -18.23
CA PHE A 23 64.15 -86.16 -17.75
C PHE A 23 65.42 -85.36 -18.11
N LEU A 24 66.35 -85.96 -18.86
CA LEU A 24 67.55 -85.29 -19.34
C LEU A 24 67.27 -84.73 -20.74
N GLU A 25 66.75 -83.51 -20.80
CA GLU A 25 66.34 -82.80 -22.04
C GLU A 25 67.48 -82.47 -23.02
N ASN A 26 68.74 -82.78 -22.67
CA ASN A 26 69.89 -82.61 -23.57
C ASN A 26 70.21 -83.93 -24.28
N ASP A 27 69.88 -84.01 -25.57
CA ASP A 27 70.05 -85.16 -26.47
C ASP A 27 71.43 -85.85 -26.35
N ASN A 28 72.48 -85.07 -26.11
CA ASN A 28 73.85 -85.59 -26.02
C ASN A 28 74.13 -86.33 -24.70
N ILE A 29 73.61 -85.85 -23.56
CA ILE A 29 73.85 -86.48 -22.25
C ILE A 29 73.06 -87.79 -22.15
N GLY A 30 71.80 -87.76 -22.62
CA GLY A 30 70.96 -88.95 -22.69
C GLY A 30 71.61 -90.05 -23.54
N GLN A 31 72.18 -89.69 -24.69
CA GLN A 31 72.91 -90.63 -25.55
C GLN A 31 74.19 -91.17 -24.91
N GLN A 32 74.99 -90.33 -24.24
CA GLN A 32 76.21 -90.80 -23.58
C GLN A 32 75.90 -91.74 -22.42
N ILE A 33 74.88 -91.42 -21.62
CA ILE A 33 74.41 -92.27 -20.52
C ILE A 33 73.89 -93.61 -21.05
N GLN A 34 73.10 -93.63 -22.14
CA GLN A 34 72.68 -94.87 -22.80
C GLN A 34 73.87 -95.70 -23.30
N SER A 35 74.86 -95.06 -23.90
CA SER A 35 76.07 -95.73 -24.38
C SER A 35 76.89 -96.34 -23.24
N PHE A 36 76.95 -95.67 -22.09
CA PHE A 36 77.58 -96.15 -20.88
C PHE A 36 76.82 -97.34 -20.29
N TYR A 37 75.49 -97.29 -20.25
CA TYR A 37 74.67 -98.44 -19.81
C TYR A 37 74.89 -99.67 -20.66
N LYS A 38 74.90 -99.51 -22.00
CA LYS A 38 75.19 -100.62 -22.90
C LYS A 38 76.55 -101.27 -22.59
N ARG A 39 77.55 -100.46 -22.24
CA ARG A 39 78.89 -100.96 -21.87
C ARG A 39 78.93 -101.63 -20.49
N ILE A 40 78.11 -101.20 -19.52
CA ILE A 40 77.94 -101.92 -18.25
C ILE A 40 77.26 -103.27 -18.48
N GLU A 41 76.23 -103.32 -19.32
CA GLU A 41 75.54 -104.56 -19.68
C GLU A 41 76.50 -105.56 -20.34
N ASP A 42 77.31 -105.10 -21.31
CA ASP A 42 78.37 -105.90 -21.94
C ASP A 42 79.38 -106.42 -20.90
N ARG A 43 79.69 -105.63 -19.86
CA ARG A 43 80.59 -106.05 -18.76
C ARG A 43 79.99 -107.14 -17.90
N GLU A 44 78.72 -107.01 -17.52
CA GLU A 44 78.04 -108.05 -16.72
C GLU A 44 77.88 -109.36 -17.52
N LEU A 45 77.59 -109.27 -18.82
CA LEU A 45 77.57 -110.45 -19.71
C LEU A 45 78.95 -111.12 -19.79
N LEU A 46 80.04 -110.35 -19.84
CA LEU A 46 81.40 -110.90 -19.85
C LEU A 46 81.82 -111.52 -18.52
N LYS A 47 81.39 -110.98 -17.37
CA LYS A 47 81.63 -111.62 -16.06
C LYS A 47 80.97 -113.01 -15.95
N ILE A 48 79.78 -113.17 -16.53
CA ILE A 48 79.10 -114.47 -16.58
C ILE A 48 79.91 -115.47 -17.42
N GLN A 49 80.58 -115.01 -18.49
CA GLN A 49 81.41 -115.84 -19.36
C GLN A 49 82.81 -116.14 -18.80
N GLU A 50 83.37 -115.28 -17.93
CA GLU A 50 84.70 -115.45 -17.34
C GLU A 50 84.81 -116.64 -16.38
N ASN A 51 83.68 -117.12 -15.83
CA ASN A 51 83.62 -118.34 -15.01
C ASN A 51 83.86 -119.65 -15.80
N VAL A 52 83.87 -119.59 -17.15
CA VAL A 52 83.98 -120.79 -18.01
C VAL A 52 85.31 -120.85 -18.76
N ASP A 53 86.02 -119.73 -18.95
CA ASP A 53 87.21 -119.67 -19.82
C ASP A 53 88.31 -118.73 -19.28
N LYS A 54 89.45 -119.30 -18.85
CA LYS A 54 90.59 -118.58 -18.24
C LYS A 54 91.35 -117.64 -19.19
N ASN A 55 91.01 -117.59 -20.48
CA ASN A 55 91.65 -116.71 -21.48
C ASN A 55 90.98 -115.34 -21.64
N ASN A 56 89.92 -115.03 -20.87
CA ASN A 56 89.11 -113.81 -21.06
C ASN A 56 89.62 -112.56 -20.31
N THR A 57 90.71 -112.67 -19.55
CA THR A 57 91.18 -111.67 -18.59
C THR A 57 91.56 -110.32 -19.23
N TYR A 58 92.09 -110.29 -20.46
CA TYR A 58 92.46 -109.04 -21.13
C TYR A 58 91.24 -108.24 -21.64
N ARG A 59 90.22 -108.94 -22.15
CA ARG A 59 88.97 -108.31 -22.61
C ARG A 59 88.19 -107.72 -21.45
N ALA A 60 88.08 -108.46 -20.35
CA ALA A 60 87.46 -107.97 -19.12
C ALA A 60 88.22 -106.76 -18.53
N LYS A 61 89.56 -106.80 -18.49
CA LYS A 61 90.37 -105.69 -17.98
C LYS A 61 90.29 -104.42 -18.85
N LYS A 62 90.27 -104.56 -20.19
CA LYS A 62 90.08 -103.43 -21.11
C LYS A 62 88.70 -102.81 -20.94
N LEU A 63 87.65 -103.62 -20.86
CA LEU A 63 86.29 -103.12 -20.67
C LEU A 63 86.10 -102.46 -19.30
N ASN A 64 86.70 -103.01 -18.23
CA ASN A 64 86.70 -102.37 -16.91
C ASN A 64 87.36 -100.98 -16.94
N MET A 65 88.50 -100.86 -17.63
CA MET A 65 89.17 -99.56 -17.79
C MET A 65 88.31 -98.58 -18.61
N GLN A 66 87.64 -99.07 -19.67
CA GLN A 66 86.74 -98.27 -20.50
C GLN A 66 85.53 -97.76 -19.69
N VAL A 67 84.90 -98.63 -18.89
CA VAL A 67 83.79 -98.27 -17.99
C VAL A 67 84.25 -97.26 -16.93
N GLN A 68 85.46 -97.39 -16.41
CA GLN A 68 85.97 -96.43 -15.43
C GLN A 68 86.22 -95.04 -16.03
N LEU A 69 86.81 -94.98 -17.23
CA LEU A 69 87.01 -93.73 -17.98
C LEU A 69 85.68 -93.05 -18.36
N ASP A 70 84.70 -93.84 -18.81
CA ASP A 70 83.37 -93.30 -19.13
C ASP A 70 82.66 -92.75 -17.89
N ARG A 71 82.84 -93.38 -16.73
CA ARG A 71 82.27 -92.92 -15.46
C ARG A 71 82.85 -91.57 -15.06
N GLU A 72 84.17 -91.40 -15.14
CA GLU A 72 84.85 -90.13 -14.86
C GLU A 72 84.36 -89.03 -15.82
N THR A 73 84.27 -89.36 -17.11
CA THR A 73 83.77 -88.44 -18.15
C THR A 73 82.31 -88.01 -17.88
N LEU A 74 81.46 -88.96 -17.49
CA LEU A 74 80.06 -88.67 -17.14
C LEU A 74 79.93 -87.81 -15.89
N LEU A 75 80.75 -88.06 -14.86
CA LEU A 75 80.78 -87.22 -13.66
C LEU A 75 81.19 -85.79 -13.98
N GLU A 76 82.24 -85.62 -14.79
CA GLU A 76 82.69 -84.30 -15.24
C GLU A 76 81.58 -83.57 -16.04
N LEU A 77 80.91 -84.28 -16.95
CA LEU A 77 79.81 -83.75 -17.73
C LEU A 77 78.61 -83.34 -16.86
N VAL A 78 78.26 -84.15 -15.86
CA VAL A 78 77.16 -83.86 -14.92
C VAL A 78 77.51 -82.64 -14.06
N MET A 79 78.75 -82.54 -13.56
CA MET A 79 79.22 -81.40 -12.79
C MET A 79 79.24 -80.11 -13.62
N ALA A 80 79.72 -80.18 -14.86
CA ALA A 80 79.74 -79.05 -15.79
C ALA A 80 78.32 -78.53 -16.08
N ASN A 81 77.36 -79.43 -16.34
CA ASN A 81 75.95 -79.04 -16.56
C ASN A 81 75.29 -78.48 -15.31
N LYS A 82 75.58 -79.03 -14.12
CA LYS A 82 75.11 -78.49 -12.85
C LYS A 82 75.61 -77.05 -12.66
N LYS A 83 76.88 -76.80 -12.95
CA LYS A 83 77.47 -75.44 -12.89
C LYS A 83 76.77 -74.49 -13.86
N LEU A 84 76.58 -74.90 -15.11
CA LEU A 84 75.88 -74.12 -16.13
C LEU A 84 74.45 -73.77 -15.70
N LEU A 85 73.70 -74.73 -15.17
CA LEU A 85 72.34 -74.51 -14.68
C LEU A 85 72.30 -73.52 -13.51
N TYR A 86 73.29 -73.56 -12.61
CA TYR A 86 73.38 -72.59 -11.52
C TYR A 86 73.74 -71.18 -12.02
N GLU A 87 74.61 -71.07 -13.02
CA GLU A 87 74.92 -69.79 -13.67
C GLU A 87 73.68 -69.21 -14.35
N GLN A 88 72.95 -70.02 -15.13
CA GLN A 88 71.68 -69.61 -15.74
C GLN A 88 70.62 -69.20 -14.71
N LEU A 89 70.50 -69.94 -13.60
CA LEU A 89 69.58 -69.59 -12.51
C LEU A 89 69.98 -68.27 -11.85
N SER A 90 71.28 -68.05 -11.64
CA SER A 90 71.80 -66.80 -11.08
C SER A 90 71.54 -65.62 -12.01
N GLU A 91 71.75 -65.80 -13.32
CA GLU A 91 71.46 -64.79 -14.34
C GLU A 91 69.96 -64.48 -14.42
N ALA A 92 69.11 -65.50 -14.44
CA ALA A 92 67.66 -65.34 -14.42
C ALA A 92 67.18 -64.59 -13.16
N ASN A 93 67.75 -64.90 -11.99
CA ASN A 93 67.44 -64.17 -10.75
C ASN A 93 67.93 -62.71 -10.79
N ALA A 94 69.09 -62.45 -11.38
CA ALA A 94 69.59 -61.08 -11.55
C ALA A 94 68.67 -60.26 -12.46
N GLN A 95 68.21 -60.84 -13.57
CA GLN A 95 67.23 -60.22 -14.47
C GLN A 95 65.89 -59.98 -13.76
N LEU A 96 65.44 -60.93 -12.93
CA LEU A 96 64.19 -60.80 -12.17
C LEU A 96 64.25 -59.64 -11.18
N ILE A 97 65.37 -59.46 -10.48
CA ILE A 97 65.62 -58.33 -9.57
C ILE A 97 65.67 -57.00 -10.33
N GLU A 98 66.31 -56.97 -11.51
CA GLU A 98 66.35 -55.76 -12.36
C GLU A 98 64.95 -55.35 -12.84
N VAL A 99 64.13 -56.33 -13.24
CA VAL A 99 62.72 -56.11 -13.62
C VAL A 99 61.90 -55.65 -12.41
N GLU A 100 62.03 -56.30 -11.25
CA GLU A 100 61.33 -55.89 -10.02
C GLU A 100 61.67 -54.45 -9.62
N ASN A 101 62.95 -54.07 -9.68
CA ASN A 101 63.38 -52.70 -9.40
C ASN A 101 62.82 -51.68 -10.42
N SER A 102 62.70 -52.08 -11.69
CA SER A 102 62.05 -51.26 -12.73
C SER A 102 60.55 -51.10 -12.49
N LEU A 103 59.89 -52.07 -11.85
CA LEU A 103 58.47 -52.03 -11.50
C LEU A 103 58.18 -51.09 -10.31
N VAL A 104 59.11 -50.89 -9.37
CA VAL A 104 58.93 -50.01 -8.20
C VAL A 104 58.64 -48.54 -8.59
N GLY A 105 59.06 -48.10 -9.78
CA GLY A 105 58.79 -46.75 -10.31
C GLY A 105 57.46 -46.59 -11.08
N LEU A 106 56.74 -47.67 -11.39
CA LEU A 106 55.47 -47.60 -12.13
C LEU A 106 54.30 -47.09 -11.29
N PRO A 107 54.14 -47.46 -10.00
CA PRO A 107 53.06 -46.93 -9.16
C PRO A 107 53.15 -45.41 -8.97
N SER A 108 54.35 -44.84 -8.85
CA SER A 108 54.53 -43.39 -8.72
C SER A 108 54.18 -42.65 -10.01
N LYS A 109 54.60 -43.16 -11.18
CA LYS A 109 54.19 -42.63 -12.49
C LYS A 109 52.68 -42.75 -12.73
N GLY A 110 52.06 -43.87 -12.33
CA GLY A 110 50.61 -44.08 -12.40
C GLY A 110 49.83 -43.14 -11.48
N ARG A 111 50.32 -42.87 -10.26
CA ARG A 111 49.73 -41.88 -9.35
C ARG A 111 49.82 -40.47 -9.92
N GLU A 112 50.97 -40.07 -10.43
CA GLU A 112 51.13 -38.75 -11.06
C GLU A 112 50.28 -38.60 -12.32
N PHE A 113 50.21 -39.63 -13.17
CA PHE A 113 49.32 -39.63 -14.33
C PHE A 113 47.85 -39.48 -13.92
N ASN A 114 47.38 -40.25 -12.92
CA ASN A 114 46.01 -40.12 -12.41
C ASN A 114 45.75 -38.75 -11.77
N ARG A 115 46.74 -38.17 -11.06
CA ARG A 115 46.65 -36.82 -10.50
C ARG A 115 46.50 -35.78 -11.60
N ILE A 116 47.33 -35.85 -12.63
CA ILE A 116 47.27 -34.96 -13.80
C ILE A 116 45.96 -35.16 -14.56
N ASN A 117 45.53 -36.40 -14.77
CA ASN A 117 44.29 -36.70 -15.48
C ASN A 117 43.05 -36.20 -14.73
N ARG A 118 43.06 -36.30 -13.39
CA ARG A 118 42.03 -35.70 -12.54
C ARG A 118 42.02 -34.17 -12.65
N LEU A 119 43.19 -33.53 -12.62
CA LEU A 119 43.30 -32.08 -12.81
C LEU A 119 42.81 -31.66 -14.20
N TYR A 120 43.22 -32.37 -15.24
CA TYR A 120 42.78 -32.14 -16.62
C TYR A 120 41.25 -32.26 -16.75
N SER A 121 40.66 -33.34 -16.21
CA SER A 121 39.21 -33.53 -16.20
C SER A 121 38.48 -32.41 -15.44
N GLN A 122 39.02 -31.95 -14.33
CA GLN A 122 38.46 -30.82 -13.58
C GLN A 122 38.54 -29.50 -14.37
N PHE A 123 39.66 -29.25 -15.05
CA PHE A 123 39.81 -28.08 -15.94
C PHE A 123 38.85 -28.13 -17.12
N ASP A 124 38.64 -29.30 -17.72
CA ASP A 124 37.72 -29.49 -18.83
C ASP A 124 36.27 -29.21 -18.41
N GLN A 125 35.83 -29.76 -17.26
CA GLN A 125 34.52 -29.46 -16.68
C GLN A 125 34.36 -27.98 -16.34
N TYR A 126 35.39 -27.35 -15.76
CA TYR A 126 35.37 -25.94 -15.43
C TYR A 126 35.31 -25.06 -16.69
N TYR A 127 36.08 -25.40 -17.73
CA TYR A 127 36.07 -24.72 -19.01
C TYR A 127 34.70 -24.83 -19.69
N ALA A 128 34.11 -26.02 -19.70
CA ALA A 128 32.74 -26.24 -20.19
C ALA A 128 31.72 -25.41 -19.40
N SER A 129 31.85 -25.33 -18.08
CA SER A 129 31.00 -24.49 -17.24
C SER A 129 31.15 -22.99 -17.56
N LEU A 130 32.37 -22.50 -17.78
CA LEU A 130 32.61 -21.11 -18.20
C LEU A 130 32.04 -20.83 -19.59
N LEU A 131 32.16 -21.78 -20.52
CA LEU A 131 31.58 -21.66 -21.87
C LEU A 131 30.06 -21.63 -21.81
N ASN A 132 29.44 -22.50 -21.00
CA ASN A 132 28.00 -22.48 -20.73
C ASN A 132 27.58 -21.16 -20.10
N LYS A 133 28.29 -20.67 -19.07
CA LYS A 133 27.97 -19.40 -18.43
C LYS A 133 28.13 -18.20 -19.37
N ARG A 134 29.17 -18.20 -20.22
CA ARG A 134 29.34 -17.19 -21.27
C ARG A 134 28.19 -17.23 -22.26
N THR A 135 27.72 -18.43 -22.63
CA THR A 135 26.61 -18.60 -23.57
C THR A 135 25.30 -18.16 -22.92
N GLU A 136 25.07 -18.48 -21.65
CA GLU A 136 23.95 -17.97 -20.85
C GLU A 136 23.97 -16.44 -20.76
N ILE A 137 25.14 -15.83 -20.50
CA ILE A 137 25.29 -14.36 -20.49
C ILE A 137 25.03 -13.79 -21.89
N LYS A 138 25.52 -14.41 -22.96
CA LYS A 138 25.25 -13.97 -24.34
C LYS A 138 23.77 -14.13 -24.72
N ILE A 139 23.10 -15.17 -24.24
CA ILE A 139 21.66 -15.36 -24.40
C ILE A 139 20.90 -14.36 -23.55
N ALA A 140 21.36 -14.03 -22.35
CA ALA A 140 20.78 -12.98 -21.53
C ALA A 140 21.01 -11.60 -22.17
N GLU A 141 22.17 -11.35 -22.77
CA GLU A 141 22.51 -10.11 -23.49
C GLU A 141 21.69 -9.98 -24.79
N ALA A 142 21.56 -11.05 -25.57
CA ALA A 142 20.73 -11.09 -26.77
C ALA A 142 19.22 -11.21 -26.45
N GLY A 143 18.88 -11.76 -25.28
CA GLY A 143 17.55 -11.93 -24.73
C GLY A 143 17.06 -10.71 -23.97
N ILE A 144 17.96 -9.78 -23.62
CA ILE A 144 17.66 -8.36 -23.55
C ILE A 144 17.59 -7.84 -24.99
N VAL A 145 16.65 -8.40 -25.77
CA VAL A 145 15.80 -7.48 -26.52
C VAL A 145 15.20 -6.65 -25.39
N PRO A 146 15.45 -5.33 -25.31
CA PRO A 146 14.74 -4.57 -24.31
C PRO A 146 13.27 -4.92 -24.53
N GLU A 147 12.61 -5.47 -23.51
CA GLU A 147 11.19 -5.83 -23.59
C GLU A 147 10.34 -4.62 -24.04
N PHE A 148 10.98 -3.44 -24.00
CA PHE A 148 10.52 -2.16 -24.54
C PHE A 148 11.66 -1.50 -25.33
N ILE A 149 11.62 -1.57 -26.68
CA ILE A 149 12.25 -0.53 -27.49
C ILE A 149 11.44 0.74 -27.23
N ILE A 150 12.09 1.85 -26.83
CA ILE A 150 11.44 3.15 -26.79
C ILE A 150 11.16 3.55 -28.24
N LEU A 151 9.98 3.20 -28.75
CA LEU A 151 9.52 3.57 -30.10
C LEU A 151 9.40 5.09 -30.23
N SER A 152 9.03 5.76 -29.15
CA SER A 152 8.96 7.22 -29.04
C SER A 152 9.17 7.68 -27.59
N PRO A 153 9.96 8.74 -27.34
CA PRO A 153 10.07 9.31 -26.00
C PRO A 153 8.70 9.83 -25.52
N ALA A 154 8.48 9.83 -24.20
CA ALA A 154 7.24 10.31 -23.62
C ALA A 154 7.01 11.79 -23.99
N SER A 155 5.89 12.08 -24.64
CA SER A 155 5.46 13.46 -24.88
C SER A 155 5.06 14.08 -23.55
N LEU A 156 5.71 15.17 -23.15
CA LEU A 156 5.26 15.99 -22.03
C LEU A 156 3.84 16.50 -22.34
N PRO A 157 2.84 16.20 -21.49
CA PRO A 157 1.49 16.69 -21.71
C PRO A 157 1.51 18.23 -21.59
N GLN A 158 1.24 18.91 -22.70
CA GLN A 158 1.10 20.37 -22.74
C GLN A 158 -0.14 20.85 -21.97
N ILE A 159 -1.08 19.95 -21.70
CA ILE A 159 -2.34 20.22 -21.01
C ILE A 159 -2.49 19.18 -19.87
N PRO A 160 -2.91 19.59 -18.66
CA PRO A 160 -3.14 18.67 -17.55
C PRO A 160 -4.18 17.59 -17.92
N ILE A 161 -3.83 16.32 -17.70
CA ILE A 161 -4.72 15.17 -17.94
C ILE A 161 -5.85 15.14 -16.90
N ALA A 162 -5.55 15.52 -15.66
CA ALA A 162 -6.51 15.67 -14.58
C ALA A 162 -6.07 16.78 -13.60
N PRO A 163 -7.01 17.48 -12.94
CA PRO A 163 -8.46 17.44 -13.16
C PRO A 163 -8.88 18.23 -14.41
N VAL A 164 -9.99 17.81 -15.04
CA VAL A 164 -10.61 18.55 -16.14
C VAL A 164 -11.22 19.84 -15.57
N LYS A 165 -10.54 20.99 -15.80
CA LYS A 165 -10.89 22.28 -15.19
C LYS A 165 -12.37 22.62 -15.29
N PHE A 166 -12.98 22.40 -16.45
CA PHE A 166 -14.40 22.66 -16.68
C PHE A 166 -15.32 21.84 -15.76
N GLN A 167 -15.07 20.53 -15.61
CA GLN A 167 -15.88 19.68 -14.73
C GLN A 167 -15.75 20.12 -13.27
N PHE A 168 -14.53 20.46 -12.84
CA PHE A 168 -14.29 20.94 -11.48
C PHE A 168 -15.04 22.25 -11.20
N TYR A 169 -14.95 23.23 -12.11
CA TYR A 169 -15.70 24.48 -11.98
C TYR A 169 -17.22 24.27 -12.09
N ALA A 170 -17.69 23.35 -12.93
CA ALA A 170 -19.11 23.02 -13.06
C ALA A 170 -19.66 22.42 -11.75
N ILE A 171 -18.93 21.48 -11.14
CA ILE A 171 -19.29 20.88 -9.85
C ILE A 171 -19.26 21.94 -8.75
N ALA A 172 -18.19 22.75 -8.67
CA ALA A 172 -18.08 23.82 -7.68
C ALA A 172 -19.20 24.86 -7.82
N GLY A 173 -19.55 25.24 -9.05
CA GLY A 173 -20.64 26.16 -9.35
C GLY A 173 -22.00 25.59 -8.97
N ALA A 174 -22.28 24.32 -9.30
CA ALA A 174 -23.51 23.65 -8.92
C ALA A 174 -23.65 23.54 -7.39
N LEU A 175 -22.57 23.18 -6.70
CA LEU A 175 -22.55 23.08 -5.24
C LEU A 175 -22.75 24.45 -4.58
N GLY A 176 -22.11 25.50 -5.11
CA GLY A 176 -22.27 26.87 -4.63
C GLY A 176 -23.69 27.40 -4.83
N PHE A 177 -24.30 27.13 -5.99
CA PHE A 177 -25.69 27.49 -6.26
C PHE A 177 -26.65 26.76 -5.32
N PHE A 178 -26.48 25.45 -5.13
CA PHE A 178 -27.28 24.67 -4.19
C PHE A 178 -27.16 25.21 -2.76
N LEU A 179 -25.94 25.49 -2.30
CA LEU A 179 -25.71 26.04 -0.97
C LEU A 179 -26.35 27.43 -0.81
N SER A 180 -26.35 28.26 -1.86
CA SER A 180 -27.03 29.56 -1.86
C SER A 180 -28.54 29.42 -1.71
N LEU A 181 -29.16 28.45 -2.39
CA LEU A 181 -30.59 28.17 -2.26
C LEU A 181 -30.93 27.68 -0.86
N VAL A 182 -30.13 26.76 -0.31
CA VAL A 182 -30.30 26.29 1.08
C VAL A 182 -30.18 27.44 2.07
N MET A 183 -29.23 28.35 1.87
CA MET A 183 -29.04 29.52 2.73
C MET A 183 -30.23 30.49 2.65
N VAL A 184 -30.75 30.75 1.45
CA VAL A 184 -31.95 31.59 1.25
C VAL A 184 -33.17 30.94 1.87
N ALA A 185 -33.38 29.64 1.64
CA ALA A 185 -34.50 28.89 2.22
C ALA A 185 -34.41 28.84 3.76
N GLY A 186 -33.21 28.60 4.31
CA GLY A 186 -32.99 28.62 5.76
C GLY A 186 -33.26 29.99 6.37
N ARG A 187 -32.84 31.08 5.70
CA ARG A 187 -33.20 32.45 6.11
C ARG A 187 -34.70 32.72 6.03
N TYR A 188 -35.35 32.25 4.97
CA TYR A 188 -36.80 32.42 4.79
C TYR A 188 -37.60 31.70 5.88
N LEU A 189 -37.24 30.44 6.19
CA LEU A 189 -37.89 29.66 7.24
C LEU A 189 -37.61 30.22 8.65
N ALA A 190 -36.45 30.83 8.88
CA ALA A 190 -36.13 31.49 10.14
C ALA A 190 -36.79 32.89 10.28
N HIS A 191 -37.38 33.43 9.21
CA HIS A 191 -37.92 34.78 9.20
C HIS A 191 -39.38 34.79 9.70
N ASN A 192 -39.56 34.97 11.01
CA ASN A 192 -40.87 35.06 11.67
C ASN A 192 -41.52 36.44 11.52
N THR A 193 -41.71 36.91 10.28
CA THR A 193 -42.41 38.17 10.02
C THR A 193 -43.62 37.92 9.14
N ILE A 194 -44.80 38.32 9.61
CA ILE A 194 -46.04 38.26 8.84
C ILE A 194 -45.86 39.18 7.64
N THR A 195 -45.70 38.57 6.47
CA THR A 195 -45.36 39.31 5.24
C THR A 195 -46.60 39.51 4.37
N ASN A 196 -47.66 38.76 4.62
CA ASN A 196 -48.86 38.76 3.79
C ASN A 196 -50.14 39.05 4.60
N GLN A 197 -51.03 39.87 4.04
CA GLN A 197 -52.33 40.19 4.64
C GLN A 197 -53.18 38.93 4.84
N ALA A 198 -53.19 38.04 3.85
CA ALA A 198 -53.95 36.78 3.91
C ALA A 198 -53.46 35.85 5.03
N GLU A 199 -52.19 35.96 5.42
CA GLU A 199 -51.64 35.22 6.56
C GLU A 199 -52.15 35.81 7.88
N LEU A 200 -52.19 37.15 8.00
CA LEU A 200 -52.75 37.85 9.15
C LEU A 200 -54.24 37.52 9.36
N GLU A 201 -55.03 37.53 8.29
CA GLU A 201 -56.47 37.22 8.34
C GLU A 201 -56.75 35.77 8.76
N ARG A 202 -55.82 34.84 8.52
CA ARG A 202 -55.94 33.44 8.99
C ARG A 202 -55.57 33.27 10.47
N LEU A 203 -54.68 34.12 10.97
CA LEU A 203 -54.16 34.02 12.34
C LEU A 203 -55.01 34.78 13.37
N VAL A 204 -55.78 35.79 12.94
CA VAL A 204 -56.52 36.69 13.83
C VAL A 204 -58.02 36.58 13.57
N SER A 205 -58.82 36.44 14.62
CA SER A 205 -60.30 36.38 14.53
C SER A 205 -60.96 37.76 14.36
N ALA A 206 -60.17 38.83 14.24
CA ALA A 206 -60.64 40.20 14.15
C ALA A 206 -60.46 40.74 12.71
N PRO A 207 -61.38 41.57 12.22
CA PRO A 207 -61.30 42.12 10.88
C PRO A 207 -60.14 43.11 10.73
N VAL A 208 -59.44 43.04 9.60
CA VAL A 208 -58.34 43.96 9.27
C VAL A 208 -58.92 45.27 8.75
N LEU A 209 -58.71 46.36 9.50
CA LEU A 209 -59.24 47.70 9.16
C LEU A 209 -58.52 48.37 7.98
N GLY A 210 -57.29 47.98 7.68
CA GLY A 210 -56.52 48.51 6.56
C GLY A 210 -55.01 48.38 6.75
N ILE A 211 -54.26 48.64 5.68
CA ILE A 211 -52.80 48.56 5.64
C ILE A 211 -52.23 49.96 5.48
N ILE A 212 -51.40 50.37 6.44
CA ILE A 212 -50.73 51.67 6.42
C ILE A 212 -49.29 51.45 5.91
N PRO A 213 -48.90 52.03 4.77
CA PRO A 213 -47.55 51.87 4.24
C PRO A 213 -46.53 52.62 5.09
N GLU A 214 -45.30 52.12 5.10
CA GLU A 214 -44.18 52.76 5.77
C GLU A 214 -43.88 54.14 5.17
N TYR A 215 -43.69 55.16 6.02
CA TYR A 215 -43.31 56.49 5.56
C TYR A 215 -41.83 56.56 5.18
N ARG A 216 -41.54 56.45 3.87
CA ARG A 216 -40.16 56.42 3.33
C ARG A 216 -39.58 57.76 2.89
N LYS A 217 -40.38 58.83 2.80
CA LYS A 217 -39.93 60.12 2.22
C LYS A 217 -38.87 60.83 3.07
N THR A 218 -38.90 60.68 4.39
CA THR A 218 -37.89 61.28 5.28
C THR A 218 -37.78 60.41 6.53
N LYS A 219 -36.56 60.11 6.98
CA LYS A 219 -36.35 59.48 8.28
C LYS A 219 -36.85 60.43 9.37
N LEU A 220 -38.07 60.20 9.85
CA LEU A 220 -38.65 60.96 10.93
C LEU A 220 -37.91 60.59 12.21
N LYS A 221 -37.16 61.54 12.80
CA LYS A 221 -36.50 61.34 14.11
C LYS A 221 -37.53 61.06 15.22
N HIS A 222 -38.73 61.62 15.09
CA HIS A 222 -39.88 61.41 15.97
C HIS A 222 -41.19 61.34 15.17
N THR A 223 -42.22 60.72 15.74
CA THR A 223 -43.59 60.73 15.19
C THR A 223 -43.97 62.16 14.86
N LYS A 224 -44.54 62.41 13.66
CA LYS A 224 -45.09 63.71 13.25
C LYS A 224 -46.48 63.52 12.67
N LEU A 225 -47.28 64.57 12.71
CA LEU A 225 -48.54 64.66 11.98
C LEU A 225 -48.23 64.82 10.47
N VAL A 226 -48.25 63.71 9.74
CA VAL A 226 -47.94 63.67 8.30
C VAL A 226 -49.15 64.07 7.46
N VAL A 227 -50.35 63.88 8.00
CA VAL A 227 -51.62 64.15 7.31
C VAL A 227 -51.77 65.63 6.91
N SER A 228 -51.28 66.57 7.74
CA SER A 228 -51.35 68.00 7.44
C SER A 228 -50.37 68.44 6.33
N GLN A 229 -49.26 67.73 6.16
CA GLN A 229 -48.17 68.15 5.27
C GLN A 229 -48.34 67.69 3.82
N ASN A 230 -48.97 66.53 3.58
CA ASN A 230 -49.15 66.00 2.23
C ASN A 230 -50.51 65.28 2.04
N PRO A 231 -51.60 66.05 1.76
CA PRO A 231 -52.97 65.55 1.67
C PRO A 231 -53.21 64.41 0.67
N LYS A 232 -52.38 64.32 -0.40
CA LYS A 232 -52.48 63.34 -1.50
C LYS A 232 -51.46 62.20 -1.40
N SER A 233 -50.91 61.95 -0.21
CA SER A 233 -49.97 60.85 -0.01
C SER A 233 -50.67 59.48 0.10
N SER A 234 -49.96 58.41 -0.25
CA SER A 234 -50.44 57.03 -0.10
C SER A 234 -50.81 56.68 1.36
N ILE A 235 -50.14 57.30 2.33
CA ILE A 235 -50.48 57.17 3.75
C ILE A 235 -51.85 57.78 4.06
N ASN A 236 -52.15 58.95 3.50
CA ASN A 236 -53.43 59.60 3.73
C ASN A 236 -54.58 58.80 3.10
N GLU A 237 -54.40 58.24 1.92
CA GLU A 237 -55.39 57.34 1.31
C GLU A 237 -55.60 56.07 2.15
N ALA A 238 -54.52 55.46 2.65
CA ALA A 238 -54.61 54.33 3.56
C ALA A 238 -55.38 54.68 4.85
N LEU A 239 -55.10 55.84 5.46
CA LEU A 239 -55.81 56.28 6.66
C LEU A 239 -57.26 56.68 6.39
N ARG A 240 -57.59 57.21 5.20
CA ARG A 240 -58.98 57.45 4.77
C ARG A 240 -59.74 56.14 4.66
N SER A 241 -59.12 55.11 4.08
CA SER A 241 -59.67 53.76 4.01
C SER A 241 -59.92 53.19 5.41
N VAL A 242 -58.94 53.30 6.32
CA VAL A 242 -59.09 52.89 7.73
C VAL A 242 -60.24 53.63 8.40
N ARG A 243 -60.38 54.95 8.21
CA ARG A 243 -61.50 55.74 8.75
C ARG A 243 -62.85 55.23 8.22
N THR A 244 -62.97 55.00 6.92
CA THR A 244 -64.20 54.50 6.30
C THR A 244 -64.55 53.11 6.83
N ASN A 245 -63.57 52.21 6.96
CA ASN A 245 -63.81 50.89 7.54
C ASN A 245 -64.18 50.94 9.02
N LEU A 246 -63.57 51.85 9.78
CA LEU A 246 -63.96 52.11 11.17
C LEU A 246 -65.42 52.57 11.27
N ASP A 247 -65.86 53.46 10.37
CA ASP A 247 -67.24 53.93 10.31
C ASP A 247 -68.23 52.79 10.04
N TYR A 248 -67.88 51.89 9.13
CA TYR A 248 -68.70 50.70 8.83
C TYR A 248 -68.77 49.70 9.99
N MET A 249 -67.77 49.65 10.88
CA MET A 249 -67.80 48.76 12.04
C MET A 249 -68.65 49.30 13.20
N LEU A 250 -69.04 50.58 13.16
CA LEU A 250 -69.88 51.15 14.18
C LEU A 250 -71.33 50.65 14.02
N PRO A 251 -72.07 50.41 15.13
CA PRO A 251 -73.47 49.98 15.05
C PRO A 251 -74.32 50.95 14.22
N SER A 252 -75.34 50.41 13.54
CA SER A 252 -76.28 51.22 12.75
C SER A 252 -76.87 52.37 13.58
N GLY A 253 -76.77 53.60 13.05
CA GLY A 253 -77.18 54.81 13.75
C GLY A 253 -76.11 55.46 14.64
N LYS A 254 -74.93 54.84 14.78
CA LYS A 254 -73.77 55.39 15.52
C LYS A 254 -72.54 55.58 14.64
N GLY A 255 -72.73 55.85 13.35
CA GLY A 255 -71.63 56.23 12.47
C GLY A 255 -70.95 57.51 12.95
N LEU A 256 -69.70 57.73 12.56
CA LEU A 256 -68.89 58.91 12.90
C LEU A 256 -69.62 60.24 12.65
N TYR A 257 -70.54 60.28 11.68
CA TYR A 257 -71.29 61.47 11.30
C TYR A 257 -72.66 61.61 11.98
N ASN A 258 -73.22 60.51 12.50
CA ASN A 258 -74.62 60.46 12.97
C ASN A 258 -74.75 60.06 14.45
N ALA A 259 -73.63 59.86 15.15
CA ALA A 259 -73.65 59.47 16.55
C ALA A 259 -74.17 60.61 17.45
N GLU A 260 -75.19 60.33 18.26
CA GLU A 260 -75.74 61.25 19.26
C GLU A 260 -74.84 61.41 20.51
N GLY A 261 -73.59 60.91 20.48
CA GLY A 261 -72.69 60.91 21.63
C GLY A 261 -71.21 60.75 21.28
N CYS A 262 -70.37 60.61 22.30
CA CYS A 262 -68.93 60.42 22.13
C CYS A 262 -68.60 58.97 21.76
N ILE A 263 -67.85 58.78 20.68
CA ILE A 263 -67.29 57.47 20.28
C ILE A 263 -65.86 57.39 20.82
N VAL A 264 -65.55 56.35 21.57
CA VAL A 264 -64.24 56.13 22.18
C VAL A 264 -63.53 54.99 21.46
N PHE A 265 -62.36 55.29 20.88
CA PHE A 265 -61.47 54.28 20.29
C PHE A 265 -60.22 54.09 21.16
N SER A 266 -59.89 52.83 21.45
CA SER A 266 -58.62 52.47 22.11
C SER A 266 -57.67 51.87 21.07
N ILE A 267 -56.47 52.45 20.96
CA ILE A 267 -55.44 52.00 20.02
C ILE A 267 -54.29 51.40 20.84
N THR A 268 -54.07 50.10 20.68
CA THR A 268 -53.03 49.33 21.37
C THR A 268 -52.15 48.57 20.37
N SER A 269 -51.00 48.10 20.84
CA SER A 269 -49.97 47.40 20.07
C SER A 269 -49.43 46.23 20.87
N THR A 270 -49.07 45.13 20.23
CA THR A 270 -48.49 43.96 20.91
C THR A 270 -47.07 44.23 21.39
N ILE A 271 -46.32 45.06 20.66
CA ILE A 271 -44.92 45.38 20.94
C ILE A 271 -44.68 46.89 20.85
N SER A 272 -43.73 47.38 21.64
CA SER A 272 -43.30 48.78 21.56
C SER A 272 -42.62 49.06 20.21
N GLY A 273 -43.11 50.07 19.50
CA GLY A 273 -42.51 50.50 18.21
C GLY A 273 -43.37 50.23 16.98
N GLU A 274 -44.50 49.52 17.10
CA GLU A 274 -45.43 49.21 15.98
C GLU A 274 -46.16 50.44 15.39
N GLY A 275 -45.90 51.65 15.90
CA GLY A 275 -46.47 52.87 15.36
C GLY A 275 -47.84 53.28 15.93
N LYS A 276 -48.30 52.70 17.05
CA LYS A 276 -49.52 53.12 17.81
C LYS A 276 -49.74 54.64 17.81
N THR A 277 -48.75 55.41 18.26
CA THR A 277 -48.86 56.87 18.39
C THR A 277 -48.96 57.55 17.02
N PHE A 278 -48.27 57.00 16.01
CA PHE A 278 -48.35 57.50 14.64
C PHE A 278 -49.76 57.28 14.06
N VAL A 279 -50.30 56.08 14.20
CA VAL A 279 -51.66 55.74 13.73
C VAL A 279 -52.69 56.59 14.47
N ALA A 280 -52.64 56.68 15.80
CA ALA A 280 -53.58 57.47 16.59
C ALA A 280 -53.59 58.96 16.20
N SER A 281 -52.40 59.57 16.07
CA SER A 281 -52.28 61.00 15.74
C SER A 281 -52.79 61.30 14.34
N ASN A 282 -52.39 60.50 13.36
CA ASN A 282 -52.75 60.74 11.96
C ASN A 282 -54.19 60.34 11.65
N LEU A 283 -54.71 59.25 12.23
CA LEU A 283 -56.12 58.88 12.12
C LEU A 283 -57.01 59.96 12.75
N GLY A 284 -56.64 60.48 13.92
CA GLY A 284 -57.34 61.61 14.55
C GLY A 284 -57.36 62.85 13.65
N GLY A 285 -56.23 63.16 13.00
CA GLY A 285 -56.17 64.22 11.97
C GLY A 285 -57.10 63.99 10.78
N ILE A 286 -57.16 62.76 10.25
CA ILE A 286 -58.05 62.40 9.12
C ILE A 286 -59.53 62.47 9.49
N ILE A 287 -59.88 62.15 10.74
CA ILE A 287 -61.24 62.30 11.26
C ILE A 287 -61.57 63.79 11.47
N ALA A 288 -60.66 64.57 12.05
CA ALA A 288 -60.85 66.01 12.28
C ALA A 288 -60.98 66.82 10.98
N MET A 289 -60.23 66.44 9.93
CA MET A 289 -60.36 66.99 8.58
C MET A 289 -61.74 66.74 7.95
N ALA A 290 -62.53 65.79 8.47
CA ALA A 290 -63.93 65.60 8.09
C ALA A 290 -64.88 66.56 8.82
N ASN A 291 -64.34 67.59 9.48
CA ASN A 291 -65.06 68.57 10.30
C ASN A 291 -65.71 67.97 11.57
N LEU A 292 -65.18 66.84 12.05
CA LEU A 292 -65.61 66.20 13.31
C LEU A 292 -64.72 66.67 14.45
N LYS A 293 -65.29 66.82 15.66
CA LYS A 293 -64.53 67.16 16.86
C LYS A 293 -63.81 65.92 17.39
N VAL A 294 -62.48 65.98 17.48
CA VAL A 294 -61.63 64.86 17.89
C VAL A 294 -60.73 65.29 19.03
N ILE A 295 -60.63 64.46 20.07
CA ILE A 295 -59.65 64.61 21.14
C ILE A 295 -58.79 63.35 21.23
N ILE A 296 -57.46 63.51 21.25
CA ILE A 296 -56.51 62.42 21.44
C ILE A 296 -56.00 62.46 22.87
N LEU A 297 -56.16 61.35 23.59
CA LEU A 297 -55.68 61.19 24.95
C LEU A 297 -54.49 60.23 24.97
N ASP A 298 -53.33 60.68 25.46
CA ASP A 298 -52.17 59.82 25.67
C ASP A 298 -52.24 59.13 27.04
N PHE A 299 -52.48 57.82 27.03
CA PHE A 299 -52.41 56.97 28.23
C PHE A 299 -51.12 56.13 28.28
N ASP A 300 -50.10 56.44 27.47
CA ASP A 300 -48.81 55.74 27.52
C ASP A 300 -47.93 56.23 28.67
N MET A 301 -48.07 55.58 29.83
CA MET A 301 -47.31 55.94 31.04
C MET A 301 -45.84 55.57 31.00
N ARG A 302 -45.41 54.71 30.08
CA ARG A 302 -44.03 54.22 30.06
C ARG A 302 -43.12 55.07 29.20
N LYS A 303 -43.56 55.42 27.99
CA LYS A 303 -42.77 56.21 27.03
C LYS A 303 -43.70 57.16 26.25
N PRO A 304 -44.20 58.24 26.88
CA PRO A 304 -45.11 59.17 26.22
C PRO A 304 -44.41 59.84 25.04
N LYS A 305 -44.99 59.72 23.84
CA LYS A 305 -44.44 60.26 22.58
C LYS A 305 -45.40 61.20 21.87
N LEU A 306 -46.63 61.41 22.38
CA LEU A 306 -47.63 62.22 21.70
C LEU A 306 -47.24 63.70 21.60
N HIS A 307 -46.62 64.26 22.65
CA HIS A 307 -46.15 65.65 22.64
C HIS A 307 -45.13 65.93 21.51
N LEU A 308 -44.31 64.93 21.14
CA LEU A 308 -43.37 65.01 20.02
C LEU A 308 -44.10 65.05 18.67
N ALA A 309 -45.28 64.41 18.57
CA ALA A 309 -46.08 64.38 17.35
C ALA A 309 -46.71 65.73 16.99
N PHE A 310 -47.05 66.52 18.02
CA PHE A 310 -47.67 67.85 17.88
C PHE A 310 -46.72 69.02 18.19
N ASN A 311 -45.43 68.74 18.42
CA ASN A 311 -44.41 69.74 18.74
C ASN A 311 -44.81 70.69 19.88
N ALA A 312 -45.43 70.13 20.93
CA ALA A 312 -46.00 70.89 22.03
C ALA A 312 -45.16 70.78 23.30
N GLU A 313 -45.15 71.86 24.09
CA GLU A 313 -44.44 71.88 25.37
C GLU A 313 -45.16 71.05 26.44
N ASN A 314 -44.38 70.17 27.08
CA ASN A 314 -44.87 69.10 27.93
C ASN A 314 -45.11 69.55 29.39
N GLN A 315 -45.99 70.54 29.60
CA GLN A 315 -46.16 71.14 30.93
C GLN A 315 -47.31 70.53 31.75
N GLN A 316 -48.42 70.15 31.14
CA GLN A 316 -49.67 69.74 31.82
C GLN A 316 -50.42 68.68 30.99
N GLY A 317 -51.02 67.67 31.62
CA GLY A 317 -51.56 66.54 30.88
C GLY A 317 -52.49 65.63 31.68
N VAL A 318 -52.79 64.44 31.14
CA VAL A 318 -53.76 63.48 31.68
C VAL A 318 -53.51 63.16 33.15
N SER A 319 -52.24 63.00 33.55
CA SER A 319 -51.87 62.74 34.94
C SER A 319 -52.29 63.85 35.91
N SER A 320 -52.26 65.12 35.47
CA SER A 320 -52.65 66.26 36.31
C SER A 320 -54.16 66.33 36.52
N ILE A 321 -54.93 65.91 35.51
CA ILE A 321 -56.39 65.78 35.56
C ILE A 321 -56.77 64.66 36.55
N LEU A 322 -56.12 63.49 36.44
CA LEU A 322 -56.42 62.34 37.29
C LEU A 322 -56.11 62.57 38.78
N ILE A 323 -55.16 63.46 39.10
CA ILE A 323 -54.81 63.84 40.49
C ILE A 323 -55.67 65.03 40.98
N GLY A 324 -56.57 65.57 40.14
CA GLY A 324 -57.45 66.69 40.49
C GLY A 324 -56.74 68.04 40.62
N LYS A 325 -55.52 68.19 40.07
CA LYS A 325 -54.75 69.44 40.15
C LYS A 325 -55.13 70.47 39.07
N LYS A 326 -55.75 70.02 37.97
CA LYS A 326 -56.11 70.82 36.80
C LYS A 326 -57.40 70.31 36.18
N THR A 327 -58.13 71.20 35.50
CA THR A 327 -59.34 70.80 34.77
C THR A 327 -59.00 70.26 33.38
N VAL A 328 -59.99 69.66 32.71
CA VAL A 328 -59.82 69.11 31.36
C VAL A 328 -59.52 70.23 30.36
N GLU A 329 -60.18 71.37 30.51
CA GLU A 329 -60.06 72.55 29.65
C GLU A 329 -58.67 73.15 29.73
N GLU A 330 -58.06 73.20 30.92
CA GLU A 330 -56.70 73.70 31.12
C GLU A 330 -55.62 72.82 30.48
N CYS A 331 -55.88 71.52 30.38
CA CYS A 331 -54.93 70.54 29.82
C CYS A 331 -55.18 70.24 28.34
N MET A 332 -56.28 70.76 27.77
CA MET A 332 -56.64 70.55 26.37
C MET A 332 -55.87 71.50 25.47
N GLN A 333 -55.08 70.95 24.55
CA GLN A 333 -54.28 71.75 23.63
C GLN A 333 -54.81 71.63 22.19
N PRO A 334 -54.96 72.75 21.46
CA PRO A 334 -55.30 72.73 20.05
C PRO A 334 -54.10 72.30 19.19
N THR A 335 -54.37 71.72 18.03
CA THR A 335 -53.33 71.38 17.03
C THR A 335 -53.40 72.30 15.81
N GLU A 336 -52.47 72.14 14.87
CA GLU A 336 -52.52 72.78 13.55
C GLU A 336 -53.76 72.37 12.72
N ILE A 337 -54.38 71.23 13.03
CA ILE A 337 -55.61 70.77 12.36
C ILE A 337 -56.82 71.28 13.15
N GLY A 338 -57.72 72.00 12.48
CA GLY A 338 -58.99 72.44 13.06
C GLY A 338 -59.82 71.27 13.58
N ASN A 339 -60.50 71.47 14.71
CA ASN A 339 -61.29 70.45 15.43
C ASN A 339 -60.49 69.26 16.02
N LEU A 340 -59.15 69.28 15.96
CA LEU A 340 -58.30 68.29 16.62
C LEU A 340 -57.64 68.87 17.87
N PHE A 341 -57.93 68.24 19.00
CA PHE A 341 -57.35 68.53 20.31
C PHE A 341 -56.57 67.34 20.83
N PHE A 342 -55.63 67.58 21.74
CA PHE A 342 -54.91 66.51 22.41
C PHE A 342 -54.63 66.85 23.87
N ILE A 343 -54.51 65.79 24.67
CA ILE A 343 -54.03 65.83 26.04
C ILE A 343 -52.96 64.75 26.15
N PHE A 344 -51.69 65.17 26.27
CA PHE A 344 -50.60 64.22 26.46
C PHE A 344 -50.50 63.80 27.93
N LEU A 345 -49.70 62.77 28.19
CA LEU A 345 -49.31 62.41 29.54
C LEU A 345 -48.06 63.19 29.94
N ARG A 346 -48.08 63.80 31.13
CA ARG A 346 -46.86 64.37 31.71
C ARG A 346 -45.85 63.25 31.97
N PRO A 347 -44.59 63.37 31.55
CA PRO A 347 -43.56 62.42 31.92
C PRO A 347 -43.37 62.51 33.44
N TYR A 348 -43.41 61.36 34.10
CA TYR A 348 -43.03 61.25 35.50
C TYR A 348 -41.59 61.79 35.64
N PRO A 349 -41.29 62.65 36.64
CA PRO A 349 -39.90 63.04 36.88
C PRO A 349 -39.07 61.78 37.13
N PRO A 350 -37.81 61.70 36.69
CA PRO A 350 -37.00 60.51 36.90
C PRO A 350 -37.03 60.09 38.39
N PRO A 351 -37.03 58.78 38.70
CA PRO A 351 -36.97 58.33 40.08
C PRO A 351 -35.78 59.00 40.77
N ILE A 352 -36.06 59.64 41.90
CA ILE A 352 -35.07 60.31 42.73
C ILE A 352 -34.00 59.25 43.06
N PRO A 353 -32.70 59.50 42.82
CA PRO A 353 -31.67 58.54 43.19
C PRO A 353 -31.74 58.28 44.70
N PRO A 354 -31.51 57.04 45.15
CA PRO A 354 -31.47 56.74 46.57
C PRO A 354 -30.37 57.60 47.21
N SER A 355 -30.76 58.29 48.30
CA SER A 355 -29.94 59.19 49.11
C SER A 355 -28.74 58.50 49.74
#